data_AF-A0A9E3KEC4-F1
#
_entry.id   AF-A0A9E3KEC4-F1
#
_cell.length_a   1.000
_cell.length_b   1.000
_cell.length_c   1.000
_cell.angle_alpha   90.00
_cell.angle_beta   90.00
_cell.angle_gamma   90.00
#
_symmetry.space_group_name_H-M   'P 1'
#
loop_
_entity.id
_entity.type
_entity.pdbx_description
1 polymer ?
#
loop_
_entity_poly.entity_id
_entity_poly.type
_entity_poly.pdbx_seq_one_letter_code
_entity_poly.pdbx_strand_id
1 'polypeptide(L)'
;MHYIIYGVSGCGKSTVGQILAQRRSLTFLDADDFHPPSNVDKMTAGIPLTDDDRLPWLQNLAAELKKHEQGVVLACSALKESYRKLLSSGNPSIHWVLLTGSYQLIEHRLKTRTAHFFNPDLLRSQFETLEIPEYGQAINIDKSPKEITDIILKHTAQTPTNMKESAIGLVGLGVMGSNLALNIHDQHHSISVYNRIAPGEEKVVHDFLQKHPSDRLQGFTSVPDFVNSLQPPRKIILMIPAGKAVDAMKAELLPFLSPNDMVIDAGNSHFKDTERRIQELKTLQIHWVGMGVSGGEKGARFGPSIMPGCSQEVYDEIGSILESIAAKSPMGKPCCTRVGEEGAGHFVKMIHNGIEYAEMALIAEMYSLLKLQHTHAEIAEYFLQMNSEANGSYLLEISAKILQKKEGEVHLIDLILDKAKNKGTGSWSVVAALELGQPANMIAEALQSRYHSAFKAERMAFSAHHKKPGFDSMISLDEIKQAYSTARLINHHQGFRIIRAASEVYGWDIDLSQLASIWMNGCIIRSKLMQQCIGIFEAVDELLKDATTFSVAQAGIPALEGMVQLGISSQTPLPVFGAALQSFYFMTTANSNANMIQAQRDFFGAHTYQRIDGDSTSFFHTEWESHD
;
A
#
# COMPACT_ATOMS: atom_id res chain seq x y z
N MET A 1 -31.33 -16.25 0.10
CA MET A 1 -31.40 -14.85 -0.38
C MET A 1 -32.86 -14.41 -0.40
N HIS A 2 -33.21 -13.32 0.27
CA HIS A 2 -34.57 -12.77 0.25
C HIS A 2 -34.71 -11.73 -0.87
N TYR A 3 -35.91 -11.59 -1.41
CA TYR A 3 -36.24 -10.54 -2.39
C TYR A 3 -37.33 -9.67 -1.78
N ILE A 4 -37.10 -8.36 -1.71
CA ILE A 4 -38.15 -7.42 -1.29
C ILE A 4 -38.53 -6.56 -2.48
N ILE A 5 -39.76 -6.77 -2.97
CA ILE A 5 -40.34 -5.96 -4.04
C ILE A 5 -41.20 -4.87 -3.40
N TYR A 6 -40.77 -3.62 -3.57
CA TYR A 6 -41.42 -2.48 -2.95
C TYR A 6 -41.71 -1.35 -3.92
N GLY A 7 -42.54 -0.41 -3.47
CA GLY A 7 -43.08 0.68 -4.29
C GLY A 7 -44.49 1.07 -3.81
N VAL A 8 -45.04 2.14 -4.38
CA VAL A 8 -46.39 2.63 -4.03
C VAL A 8 -47.49 1.62 -4.39
N SER A 9 -48.66 1.73 -3.79
CA SER A 9 -49.81 0.89 -4.11
C SER A 9 -50.17 1.00 -5.60
N GLY A 10 -50.57 -0.11 -6.21
CA GLY A 10 -50.89 -0.16 -7.65
C GLY A 10 -49.70 -0.31 -8.60
N CYS A 11 -48.44 -0.28 -8.12
CA CYS A 11 -47.27 -0.49 -8.98
C CYS A 11 -47.02 -1.96 -9.38
N GLY A 12 -47.81 -2.90 -8.85
CA GLY A 12 -47.77 -4.32 -9.24
C GLY A 12 -46.87 -5.23 -8.39
N LYS A 13 -46.46 -4.80 -7.19
CA LYS A 13 -45.56 -5.54 -6.28
C LYS A 13 -45.98 -6.99 -6.07
N SER A 14 -47.24 -7.23 -5.68
CA SER A 14 -47.74 -8.57 -5.37
C SER A 14 -47.72 -9.47 -6.60
N THR A 15 -48.11 -8.95 -7.76
CA THR A 15 -48.09 -9.70 -9.02
C THR A 15 -46.68 -10.07 -9.46
N VAL A 16 -45.73 -9.12 -9.42
CA VAL A 16 -44.33 -9.40 -9.75
C VAL A 16 -43.72 -10.35 -8.71
N GLY A 17 -44.03 -10.16 -7.43
CA GLY A 17 -43.54 -10.98 -6.33
C GLY A 17 -44.00 -12.43 -6.42
N GLN A 18 -45.27 -12.68 -6.76
CA GLN A 18 -45.80 -14.03 -6.98
C GLN A 18 -45.10 -14.74 -8.15
N ILE A 19 -44.93 -14.06 -9.28
CA ILE A 19 -44.23 -14.63 -10.45
C ILE A 19 -42.76 -14.93 -10.11
N LEU A 20 -42.10 -14.02 -9.40
CA LEU A 20 -40.72 -14.20 -8.96
C LEU A 20 -40.58 -15.38 -7.98
N ALA A 21 -41.46 -15.47 -6.99
CA ALA A 21 -41.49 -16.56 -6.01
C ALA A 21 -41.67 -17.92 -6.69
N GLN A 22 -42.62 -18.03 -7.63
CA GLN A 22 -42.84 -19.24 -8.41
C GLN A 22 -41.60 -19.62 -9.23
N ARG A 23 -40.96 -18.66 -9.90
CA ARG A 23 -39.77 -18.91 -10.72
C ARG A 23 -38.51 -19.26 -9.93
N ARG A 24 -38.40 -18.77 -8.68
CA ARG A 24 -37.29 -19.08 -7.77
C ARG A 24 -37.58 -20.25 -6.82
N SER A 25 -38.80 -20.83 -6.86
CA SER A 25 -39.26 -21.84 -5.89
C SER A 25 -39.16 -21.35 -4.43
N LEU A 26 -39.47 -20.07 -4.19
CA LEU A 26 -39.46 -19.46 -2.86
C LEU A 26 -40.89 -19.23 -2.37
N THR A 27 -41.05 -19.08 -1.05
CA THR A 27 -42.33 -18.65 -0.46
C THR A 27 -42.60 -17.19 -0.84
N PHE A 28 -43.86 -16.87 -1.16
CA PHE A 28 -44.33 -15.50 -1.37
C PHE A 28 -45.08 -15.02 -0.13
N LEU A 29 -44.74 -13.83 0.36
CA LEU A 29 -45.45 -13.12 1.41
C LEU A 29 -45.92 -11.77 0.87
N ASP A 30 -47.20 -11.43 1.09
CA ASP A 30 -47.69 -10.08 0.88
C ASP A 30 -47.72 -9.35 2.22
N ALA A 31 -46.98 -8.25 2.33
CA ALA A 31 -46.86 -7.53 3.59
C ALA A 31 -48.19 -6.95 4.07
N ASP A 32 -49.13 -6.72 3.16
CA ASP A 32 -50.46 -6.21 3.50
C ASP A 32 -51.23 -7.21 4.40
N ASP A 33 -50.94 -8.52 4.32
CA ASP A 33 -51.54 -9.57 5.14
C ASP A 33 -51.09 -9.53 6.62
N PHE A 34 -50.03 -8.79 6.92
CA PHE A 34 -49.41 -8.72 8.24
C PHE A 34 -49.78 -7.46 9.03
N HIS A 35 -50.66 -6.61 8.48
CA HIS A 35 -51.11 -5.41 9.18
C HIS A 35 -51.98 -5.74 10.40
N PRO A 36 -51.79 -5.07 11.55
CA PRO A 36 -52.71 -5.19 12.68
C PRO A 36 -54.09 -4.63 12.31
N PRO A 37 -55.19 -5.09 12.95
CA PRO A 37 -56.54 -4.63 12.66
C PRO A 37 -56.70 -3.10 12.69
N SER A 38 -56.02 -2.43 13.63
CA SER A 38 -56.01 -0.97 13.73
C SER A 38 -55.48 -0.25 12.49
N ASN A 39 -54.50 -0.85 11.80
CA ASN A 39 -53.94 -0.29 10.57
C ASN A 39 -54.88 -0.53 9.39
N VAL A 40 -55.52 -1.70 9.34
CA VAL A 40 -56.53 -2.01 8.33
C VAL A 40 -57.69 -1.03 8.43
N ASP A 41 -58.23 -0.80 9.63
CA ASP A 41 -59.34 0.14 9.86
C ASP A 41 -59.00 1.57 9.40
N LYS A 42 -57.80 2.07 9.74
CA LYS A 42 -57.31 3.39 9.29
C LYS A 42 -57.23 3.48 7.77
N MET A 43 -56.64 2.47 7.13
CA MET A 43 -56.50 2.45 5.67
C MET A 43 -57.85 2.33 4.96
N THR A 44 -58.79 1.54 5.49
CA THR A 44 -60.17 1.45 4.97
C THR A 44 -60.92 2.78 5.10
N ALA A 45 -60.68 3.54 6.16
CA ALA A 45 -61.21 4.89 6.35
C ALA A 45 -60.50 5.97 5.49
N GLY A 46 -59.49 5.60 4.68
CA GLY A 46 -58.74 6.54 3.86
C GLY A 46 -57.71 7.37 4.62
N ILE A 47 -57.39 7.00 5.86
CA ILE A 47 -56.44 7.70 6.72
C ILE A 47 -55.03 7.11 6.50
N PRO A 48 -54.03 7.91 6.07
CA PRO A 48 -52.66 7.43 5.92
C PRO A 48 -52.06 6.97 7.26
N LEU A 49 -51.34 5.85 7.26
CA LEU A 49 -50.60 5.39 8.44
C LEU A 49 -49.41 6.33 8.73
N THR A 50 -49.12 6.54 10.01
CA THR A 50 -47.91 7.23 10.50
C THR A 50 -46.72 6.27 10.63
N ASP A 51 -45.55 6.76 11.05
CA ASP A 51 -44.37 5.92 11.29
C ASP A 51 -44.59 5.02 12.52
N ASP A 52 -45.23 5.55 13.57
CA ASP A 52 -45.59 4.80 14.78
C ASP A 52 -46.59 3.68 14.49
N ASP A 53 -47.56 3.94 13.60
CA ASP A 53 -48.51 2.91 13.13
C ASP A 53 -47.80 1.76 12.39
N ARG A 54 -46.71 2.05 11.67
CA ARG A 54 -45.99 1.06 10.85
C ARG A 54 -44.95 0.27 11.62
N LEU A 55 -44.46 0.77 12.75
CA LEU A 55 -43.36 0.13 13.49
C LEU A 55 -43.67 -1.32 13.92
N PRO A 56 -44.83 -1.65 14.54
CA PRO A 56 -45.15 -3.03 14.92
C PRO A 56 -45.26 -3.97 13.71
N TRP A 57 -45.80 -3.46 12.60
CA TRP A 57 -45.92 -4.19 11.35
C TRP A 57 -44.55 -4.51 10.73
N LEU A 58 -43.64 -3.53 10.67
CA LEU A 58 -42.27 -3.73 10.17
C LEU A 58 -41.47 -4.70 11.03
N GLN A 59 -41.63 -4.65 12.36
CA GLN A 59 -40.97 -5.60 13.28
C GLN A 59 -41.47 -7.03 13.05
N ASN A 60 -42.77 -7.21 12.84
CA ASN A 60 -43.35 -8.51 12.53
C ASN A 60 -42.80 -9.06 11.20
N LEU A 61 -42.74 -8.24 10.16
CA LEU A 61 -42.15 -8.62 8.87
C LEU A 61 -40.67 -8.98 9.00
N ALA A 62 -39.89 -8.21 9.75
CA ALA A 62 -38.47 -8.50 9.98
C ALA A 62 -38.27 -9.84 10.71
N ALA A 63 -39.15 -10.17 11.66
CA ALA A 63 -39.16 -11.47 12.32
C ALA A 63 -39.57 -12.60 11.37
N GLU A 64 -40.52 -12.35 10.46
CA GLU A 64 -40.94 -13.34 9.47
C GLU A 64 -39.84 -13.63 8.44
N LEU A 65 -39.12 -12.61 7.97
CA LEU A 65 -37.95 -12.79 7.10
C LEU A 65 -36.93 -13.76 7.71
N LYS A 66 -36.68 -13.66 9.02
CA LYS A 66 -35.74 -14.53 9.75
C LYS A 66 -36.16 -16.00 9.80
N LYS A 67 -37.46 -16.30 9.73
CA LYS A 67 -37.95 -17.69 9.73
C LYS A 67 -37.67 -18.43 8.42
N HIS A 68 -37.36 -17.70 7.34
CA HIS A 68 -37.17 -18.25 6.01
C HIS A 68 -35.69 -18.32 5.61
N GLU A 69 -34.91 -19.21 6.24
CA GLU A 69 -33.47 -19.36 5.98
C GLU A 69 -33.12 -19.61 4.49
N GLN A 70 -34.00 -20.32 3.76
CA GLN A 70 -33.82 -20.60 2.33
C GLN A 70 -34.12 -19.40 1.41
N GLY A 71 -34.64 -18.29 1.96
CA GLY A 71 -35.07 -17.11 1.22
C GLY A 71 -36.60 -17.01 1.07
N VAL A 72 -37.07 -15.79 0.86
CA VAL A 72 -38.50 -15.48 0.67
C VAL A 72 -38.65 -14.29 -0.27
N VAL A 73 -39.78 -14.21 -0.98
CA VAL A 73 -40.15 -13.01 -1.75
C VAL A 73 -41.24 -12.27 -0.98
N LEU A 74 -40.92 -11.05 -0.55
CA LEU A 74 -41.83 -10.18 0.19
C LEU A 74 -42.25 -9.01 -0.70
N ALA A 75 -43.55 -8.86 -0.97
CA ALA A 75 -44.10 -7.62 -1.52
C ALA A 75 -44.39 -6.65 -0.36
N CYS A 76 -43.77 -5.48 -0.33
CA CYS A 76 -43.86 -4.57 0.83
C CYS A 76 -43.94 -3.10 0.45
N SER A 77 -44.67 -2.29 1.21
CA SER A 77 -44.68 -0.83 1.07
C SER A 77 -43.62 -0.15 1.94
N ALA A 78 -42.35 -0.62 1.86
CA ALA A 78 -41.21 -0.09 2.62
C ALA A 78 -40.65 1.19 1.98
N LEU A 79 -41.43 2.27 2.01
CA LEU A 79 -41.18 3.49 1.25
C LEU A 79 -40.05 4.37 1.80
N LYS A 80 -39.74 4.30 3.10
CA LYS A 80 -38.65 5.05 3.76
C LYS A 80 -37.40 4.21 4.01
N GLU A 81 -36.23 4.85 4.05
CA GLU A 81 -34.94 4.24 4.38
C GLU A 81 -34.93 3.62 5.78
N SER A 82 -35.58 4.29 6.75
CA SER A 82 -35.73 3.77 8.11
C SER A 82 -36.45 2.41 8.13
N TYR A 83 -37.44 2.20 7.25
CA TYR A 83 -38.18 0.94 7.16
C TYR A 83 -37.32 -0.16 6.56
N ARG A 84 -36.54 0.18 5.51
CA ARG A 84 -35.63 -0.76 4.85
C ARG A 84 -34.52 -1.21 5.78
N LYS A 85 -33.92 -0.28 6.53
CA LYS A 85 -32.92 -0.61 7.58
C LYS A 85 -33.47 -1.56 8.63
N LEU A 86 -34.71 -1.36 9.08
CA LEU A 86 -35.35 -2.23 10.07
C LEU A 86 -35.57 -3.65 9.52
N LEU A 87 -36.02 -3.79 8.27
CA LEU A 87 -36.18 -5.09 7.60
C LEU A 87 -34.83 -5.79 7.33
N SER A 88 -33.77 -5.02 7.05
CA SER A 88 -32.41 -5.53 6.87
C SER A 88 -31.70 -5.92 8.17
N SER A 89 -32.19 -5.48 9.33
CA SER A 89 -31.56 -5.75 10.62
C SER A 89 -31.57 -7.25 10.96
N GLY A 90 -30.39 -7.87 10.87
CA GLY A 90 -30.20 -9.30 11.12
C GLY A 90 -30.49 -10.21 9.92
N ASN A 91 -30.61 -9.66 8.71
CA ASN A 91 -30.81 -10.41 7.46
C ASN A 91 -29.78 -9.94 6.40
N PRO A 92 -28.59 -10.57 6.32
CA PRO A 92 -27.47 -10.04 5.52
C PRO A 92 -27.64 -10.19 4.00
N SER A 93 -28.69 -10.86 3.50
CA SER A 93 -28.84 -11.18 2.08
C SER A 93 -30.23 -10.84 1.53
N ILE A 94 -30.52 -9.55 1.38
CA ILE A 94 -31.76 -9.02 0.79
C ILE A 94 -31.46 -8.37 -0.58
N HIS A 95 -32.16 -8.82 -1.62
CA HIS A 95 -32.21 -8.14 -2.91
C HIS A 95 -33.40 -7.18 -2.96
N TRP A 96 -33.11 -5.87 -2.95
CA TRP A 96 -34.12 -4.81 -2.99
C TRP A 96 -34.53 -4.51 -4.43
N VAL A 97 -35.84 -4.55 -4.71
CA VAL A 97 -36.40 -4.21 -6.03
C VAL A 97 -37.46 -3.14 -5.86
N LEU A 98 -37.17 -1.91 -6.30
CA LEU A 98 -38.12 -0.82 -6.37
C LEU A 98 -38.86 -0.85 -7.71
N LEU A 99 -40.18 -0.93 -7.67
CA LEU A 99 -41.03 -0.73 -8.85
C LEU A 99 -41.42 0.74 -8.96
N THR A 100 -40.93 1.41 -10.00
CA THR A 100 -41.16 2.85 -10.25
C THR A 100 -42.18 3.07 -11.36
N GLY A 101 -42.95 4.16 -11.29
CA GLY A 101 -43.90 4.54 -12.34
C GLY A 101 -44.40 5.96 -12.12
N SER A 102 -44.88 6.62 -13.17
CA SER A 102 -45.48 7.95 -13.03
C SER A 102 -46.77 7.89 -12.21
N TYR A 103 -47.07 8.96 -11.48
CA TYR A 103 -48.30 9.08 -10.71
C TYR A 103 -49.54 8.82 -11.58
N GLN A 104 -49.57 9.39 -12.79
CA GLN A 104 -50.68 9.26 -13.74
C GLN A 104 -50.89 7.81 -14.18
N LEU A 105 -49.80 7.07 -14.44
CA LEU A 105 -49.88 5.67 -14.85
C LEU A 105 -50.47 4.80 -13.72
N ILE A 106 -50.00 5.00 -12.49
CA ILE A 106 -50.45 4.21 -11.34
C ILE A 106 -51.89 4.57 -10.96
N GLU A 107 -52.24 5.85 -10.98
CA GLU A 107 -53.62 6.31 -10.74
C GLU A 107 -54.59 5.71 -11.77
N HIS A 108 -54.20 5.68 -13.05
CA HIS A 108 -55.01 5.05 -14.11
C HIS A 108 -55.19 3.53 -13.88
N ARG A 109 -54.12 2.82 -13.48
CA ARG A 109 -54.19 1.38 -13.14
C ARG A 109 -55.10 1.10 -11.95
N LEU A 110 -55.12 1.98 -10.96
CA LEU A 110 -55.98 1.84 -9.78
C LEU A 110 -57.44 2.15 -10.08
N LYS A 111 -57.73 3.15 -10.93
CA LYS A 111 -59.10 3.49 -11.38
C LYS A 111 -59.75 2.40 -12.23
N THR A 112 -58.95 1.62 -12.94
CA THR A 112 -59.43 0.55 -13.85
C THR A 112 -59.60 -0.81 -13.16
N ARG A 113 -59.25 -0.94 -11.88
CA ARG A 113 -59.44 -2.16 -11.08
C ARG A 113 -60.91 -2.29 -10.65
N THR A 114 -61.54 -3.42 -10.99
CA THR A 114 -62.97 -3.68 -10.73
C THR A 114 -63.30 -4.16 -9.31
N ALA A 115 -62.31 -4.37 -8.43
CA ALA A 115 -62.49 -5.09 -7.16
C ALA A 115 -62.19 -4.29 -5.87
N HIS A 116 -61.67 -3.06 -5.94
CA HIS A 116 -61.38 -2.27 -4.73
C HIS A 116 -61.60 -0.77 -4.98
N PHE A 117 -62.44 -0.13 -4.17
CA PHE A 117 -62.54 1.32 -4.10
C PHE A 117 -61.20 1.86 -3.56
N PHE A 118 -60.45 2.59 -4.40
CA PHE A 118 -59.14 3.12 -4.04
C PHE A 118 -59.24 4.64 -3.85
N ASN A 119 -58.82 5.13 -2.67
CA ASN A 119 -58.79 6.56 -2.35
C ASN A 119 -57.55 7.23 -2.99
N PRO A 120 -57.71 8.19 -3.92
CA PRO A 120 -56.60 8.91 -4.56
C PRO A 120 -55.64 9.61 -3.58
N ASP A 121 -56.14 10.05 -2.42
CA ASP A 121 -55.33 10.75 -1.42
C ASP A 121 -54.27 9.85 -0.79
N LEU A 122 -54.54 8.54 -0.69
CA LEU A 122 -53.57 7.55 -0.21
C LEU A 122 -52.42 7.37 -1.21
N LEU A 123 -52.67 7.41 -2.52
CA LEU A 123 -51.61 7.32 -3.52
C LEU A 123 -50.67 8.51 -3.44
N ARG A 124 -51.24 9.72 -3.32
CA ARG A 124 -50.45 10.96 -3.20
C ARG A 124 -49.51 10.91 -2.00
N SER A 125 -50.04 10.54 -0.83
CA SER A 125 -49.22 10.39 0.39
C SER A 125 -48.07 9.38 0.25
N GLN A 126 -48.28 8.29 -0.49
CA GLN A 126 -47.24 7.29 -0.71
C GLN A 126 -46.14 7.76 -1.67
N PHE A 127 -46.49 8.54 -2.70
CA PHE A 127 -45.50 9.18 -3.56
C PHE A 127 -44.66 10.22 -2.81
N GLU A 128 -45.29 11.01 -1.92
CA GLU A 128 -44.59 11.97 -1.04
C GLU A 128 -43.68 11.27 -0.02
N THR A 129 -44.02 10.04 0.38
CA THR A 129 -43.25 9.25 1.34
C THR A 129 -42.12 8.42 0.70
N LEU A 130 -42.15 8.19 -0.61
CA LEU A 130 -41.20 7.31 -1.29
C LEU A 130 -39.80 7.93 -1.36
N GLU A 131 -38.86 7.35 -0.62
CA GLU A 131 -37.43 7.62 -0.69
C GLU A 131 -36.76 6.59 -1.59
N ILE A 132 -36.11 7.05 -2.67
CA ILE A 132 -35.40 6.19 -3.63
C ILE A 132 -33.97 5.97 -3.14
N PRO A 133 -33.55 4.73 -2.81
CA PRO A 133 -32.20 4.44 -2.34
C PRO A 133 -31.18 4.36 -3.49
N GLU A 134 -29.89 4.52 -3.16
CA GLU A 134 -28.76 4.30 -4.07
C GLU A 134 -28.39 2.81 -4.24
N TYR A 135 -29.12 1.91 -3.57
CA TYR A 135 -28.91 0.46 -3.59
C TYR A 135 -30.13 -0.30 -4.11
N GLY A 136 -29.90 -1.54 -4.54
CA GLY A 136 -30.95 -2.37 -5.15
C GLY A 136 -31.26 -1.99 -6.59
N GLN A 137 -32.34 -2.54 -7.13
CA GLN A 137 -32.74 -2.35 -8.52
C GLN A 137 -34.02 -1.53 -8.61
N ALA A 138 -33.99 -0.39 -9.32
CA ALA A 138 -35.18 0.35 -9.69
C ALA A 138 -35.65 -0.05 -11.09
N ILE A 139 -36.88 -0.56 -11.21
CA ILE A 139 -37.46 -1.03 -12.48
C ILE A 139 -38.75 -0.28 -12.76
N ASN A 140 -38.81 0.37 -13.92
CA ASN A 140 -40.02 1.04 -14.36
C ASN A 140 -41.11 0.02 -14.74
N ILE A 141 -42.32 0.26 -14.25
CA ILE A 141 -43.53 -0.57 -14.44
C ILE A 141 -44.18 -0.46 -15.82
N ASP A 142 -43.58 0.27 -16.78
CA ASP A 142 -44.03 0.37 -18.17
C ASP A 142 -44.00 -0.97 -18.94
N LYS A 143 -43.46 -2.03 -18.33
CA LYS A 143 -43.37 -3.39 -18.88
C LYS A 143 -44.39 -4.33 -18.24
N SER A 144 -44.61 -5.48 -18.86
CA SER A 144 -45.46 -6.53 -18.27
C SER A 144 -44.80 -7.13 -17.01
N PRO A 145 -45.59 -7.66 -16.04
CA PRO A 145 -45.02 -8.30 -14.84
C PRO A 145 -44.03 -9.45 -15.14
N LYS A 146 -44.22 -10.17 -16.26
CA LYS A 146 -43.29 -11.22 -16.70
C LYS A 146 -41.93 -10.64 -17.11
N GLU A 147 -41.93 -9.58 -17.92
CA GLU A 147 -40.70 -8.90 -18.35
C GLU A 147 -39.96 -8.23 -17.19
N ILE A 148 -40.70 -7.62 -16.26
CA ILE A 148 -40.12 -7.09 -15.01
C ILE A 148 -39.44 -8.21 -14.23
N THR A 149 -40.09 -9.37 -14.12
CA THR A 149 -39.50 -10.54 -13.45
C THR A 149 -38.27 -11.06 -14.19
N ASP A 150 -38.28 -11.08 -15.53
CA ASP A 150 -37.11 -11.45 -16.34
C ASP A 150 -35.93 -10.51 -16.07
N ILE A 151 -36.18 -9.20 -15.92
CA ILE A 151 -35.17 -8.19 -15.58
C ILE A 151 -34.58 -8.43 -14.18
N ILE A 152 -35.44 -8.71 -13.18
CA ILE A 152 -34.99 -9.05 -11.81
C ILE A 152 -34.10 -10.30 -11.84
N LEU A 153 -34.54 -11.34 -12.56
CA LEU A 153 -33.81 -12.60 -12.67
C LEU A 153 -32.50 -12.45 -13.44
N LYS A 154 -32.45 -11.62 -14.50
CA LYS A 154 -31.22 -11.38 -15.27
C LYS A 154 -30.17 -10.63 -14.46
N HIS A 155 -30.58 -9.67 -13.63
CA HIS A 155 -29.67 -8.93 -12.76
C HIS A 155 -29.14 -9.81 -11.61
N THR A 156 -29.98 -10.70 -11.07
CA THR A 156 -29.56 -11.70 -10.08
C THR A 156 -28.92 -12.96 -10.66
N ALA A 157 -28.93 -13.14 -11.99
CA ALA A 157 -28.13 -14.15 -12.70
C ALA A 157 -26.71 -13.66 -13.01
N GLN A 158 -26.45 -12.35 -12.88
CA GLN A 158 -25.11 -11.76 -12.97
C GLN A 158 -24.36 -11.76 -11.62
N THR A 159 -25.02 -12.13 -10.53
CA THR A 159 -24.36 -12.53 -9.28
C THR A 159 -24.25 -14.06 -9.30
N PRO A 160 -23.08 -14.64 -9.58
CA PRO A 160 -22.99 -16.09 -9.71
C PRO A 160 -23.24 -16.71 -8.33
N THR A 161 -24.32 -17.48 -8.19
CA THR A 161 -24.55 -18.38 -7.03
C THR A 161 -23.61 -19.59 -7.01
N ASN A 162 -22.47 -19.47 -7.71
CA ASN A 162 -21.39 -20.44 -7.85
C ASN A 162 -20.04 -19.70 -7.99
N MET A 163 -19.88 -18.53 -7.35
CA MET A 163 -18.56 -17.91 -7.27
C MET A 163 -17.65 -18.82 -6.46
N LYS A 164 -16.58 -19.33 -7.07
CA LYS A 164 -15.50 -19.96 -6.32
C LYS A 164 -14.87 -18.86 -5.47
N GLU A 165 -14.97 -19.00 -4.16
CA GLU A 165 -14.33 -18.07 -3.25
C GLU A 165 -12.81 -18.08 -3.50
N SER A 166 -12.23 -16.88 -3.58
CA SER A 166 -10.80 -16.69 -3.77
C SER A 166 -10.09 -16.71 -2.42
N ALA A 167 -8.91 -17.31 -2.38
CA ALA A 167 -8.09 -17.36 -1.17
C ALA A 167 -7.57 -15.98 -0.76
N ILE A 168 -7.40 -15.06 -1.72
CA ILE A 168 -6.90 -13.71 -1.48
C ILE A 168 -7.49 -12.69 -2.47
N GLY A 169 -7.62 -11.45 -2.02
CA GLY A 169 -8.03 -10.30 -2.82
C GLY A 169 -6.89 -9.31 -3.05
N LEU A 170 -6.90 -8.60 -4.18
CA LEU A 170 -5.99 -7.49 -4.45
C LEU A 170 -6.74 -6.26 -4.98
N VAL A 171 -6.58 -5.13 -4.29
CA VAL A 171 -7.10 -3.81 -4.67
C VAL A 171 -5.99 -2.99 -5.33
N GLY A 172 -6.25 -2.52 -6.56
CA GLY A 172 -5.37 -1.63 -7.31
C GLY A 172 -4.56 -2.36 -8.37
N LEU A 173 -4.89 -2.14 -9.65
CA LEU A 173 -4.29 -2.82 -10.81
C LEU A 173 -3.29 -1.93 -11.58
N GLY A 174 -2.57 -1.06 -10.86
CA GLY A 174 -1.39 -0.39 -11.43
C GLY A 174 -0.26 -1.39 -11.76
N VAL A 175 0.87 -0.91 -12.30
CA VAL A 175 2.00 -1.75 -12.73
C VAL A 175 2.44 -2.77 -11.66
N MET A 176 2.52 -2.36 -10.39
CA MET A 176 2.90 -3.28 -9.31
C MET A 176 1.77 -4.28 -8.98
N GLY A 177 0.53 -3.81 -8.88
CA GLY A 177 -0.60 -4.62 -8.45
C GLY A 177 -1.02 -5.68 -9.47
N SER A 178 -1.01 -5.33 -10.76
CA SER A 178 -1.28 -6.30 -11.83
C SER A 178 -0.23 -7.42 -11.87
N ASN A 179 1.05 -7.07 -11.76
CA ASN A 179 2.13 -8.06 -11.75
C ASN A 179 2.11 -8.92 -10.48
N LEU A 180 1.80 -8.35 -9.32
CA LEU A 180 1.67 -9.11 -8.07
C LEU A 180 0.46 -10.06 -8.11
N ALA A 181 -0.67 -9.62 -8.67
CA ALA A 181 -1.85 -10.47 -8.85
C ALA A 181 -1.55 -11.68 -9.76
N LEU A 182 -0.81 -11.46 -10.84
CA LEU A 182 -0.37 -12.55 -11.72
C LEU A 182 0.64 -13.48 -11.04
N ASN A 183 1.51 -12.96 -10.18
CA ASN A 183 2.42 -13.81 -9.40
C ASN A 183 1.66 -14.71 -8.43
N ILE A 184 0.69 -14.17 -7.69
CA ILE A 184 -0.20 -14.94 -6.82
C ILE A 184 -0.93 -16.03 -7.60
N HIS A 185 -1.47 -15.69 -8.78
CA HIS A 185 -2.16 -16.63 -9.65
C HIS A 185 -1.25 -17.76 -10.18
N ASP A 186 -0.02 -17.43 -10.59
CA ASP A 186 0.99 -18.38 -11.06
C ASP A 186 1.41 -19.37 -9.96
N GLN A 187 1.38 -18.95 -8.69
CA GLN A 187 1.57 -19.82 -7.52
C GLN A 187 0.31 -20.62 -7.14
N HIS A 188 -0.65 -20.73 -8.07
CA HIS A 188 -1.85 -21.54 -7.97
C HIS A 188 -2.89 -21.10 -6.93
N HIS A 189 -2.78 -19.89 -6.38
CA HIS A 189 -3.80 -19.32 -5.51
C HIS A 189 -4.97 -18.77 -6.34
N SER A 190 -6.20 -18.97 -5.86
CA SER A 190 -7.36 -18.25 -6.40
C SER A 190 -7.33 -16.81 -5.91
N ILE A 191 -7.45 -15.87 -6.84
CA ILE A 191 -7.35 -14.44 -6.57
C ILE A 191 -8.53 -13.68 -7.16
N SER A 192 -9.11 -12.80 -6.34
CA SER A 192 -10.02 -11.76 -6.80
C SER A 192 -9.27 -10.44 -6.91
N VAL A 193 -9.49 -9.68 -7.98
CA VAL A 193 -8.91 -8.35 -8.16
C VAL A 193 -9.99 -7.29 -8.21
N TYR A 194 -9.69 -6.12 -7.67
CA TYR A 194 -10.57 -4.97 -7.70
C TYR A 194 -9.82 -3.72 -8.16
N ASN A 195 -10.46 -2.93 -9.01
CA ASN A 195 -10.04 -1.55 -9.27
C ASN A 195 -11.29 -0.68 -9.39
N ARG A 196 -11.21 0.55 -8.85
CA ARG A 196 -12.27 1.54 -8.97
C ARG A 196 -12.52 1.90 -10.44
N ILE A 197 -13.73 2.39 -10.72
CA ILE A 197 -14.05 3.06 -11.97
C ILE A 197 -13.78 4.56 -11.78
N ALA A 198 -12.75 5.07 -12.45
CA ALA A 198 -12.42 6.49 -12.48
C ALA A 198 -12.08 6.91 -13.92
N PRO A 199 -12.09 8.21 -14.25
CA PRO A 199 -11.69 8.68 -15.58
C PRO A 199 -10.32 8.15 -16.00
N GLY A 200 -10.28 7.37 -17.09
CA GLY A 200 -9.07 6.70 -17.59
C GLY A 200 -8.75 5.34 -16.96
N GLU A 201 -9.55 4.87 -15.99
CA GLU A 201 -9.44 3.56 -15.33
C GLU A 201 -10.67 2.66 -15.60
N GLU A 202 -11.63 3.08 -16.44
CA GLU A 202 -12.96 2.45 -16.56
C GLU A 202 -12.91 1.00 -17.03
N LYS A 203 -11.89 0.64 -17.82
CA LYS A 203 -11.72 -0.70 -18.39
C LYS A 203 -10.59 -1.49 -17.77
N VAL A 204 -9.93 -0.98 -16.72
CA VAL A 204 -8.71 -1.60 -16.16
C VAL A 204 -8.94 -3.06 -15.76
N VAL A 205 -10.03 -3.36 -15.06
CA VAL A 205 -10.37 -4.73 -14.66
C VAL A 205 -10.71 -5.59 -15.88
N HIS A 206 -11.52 -5.06 -16.80
CA HIS A 206 -11.93 -5.77 -18.01
C HIS A 206 -10.72 -6.13 -18.89
N ASP A 207 -9.86 -5.16 -19.18
CA ASP A 207 -8.67 -5.33 -20.01
C ASP A 207 -7.66 -6.29 -19.35
N PHE A 208 -7.55 -6.26 -18.02
CA PHE A 208 -6.69 -7.18 -17.27
C PHE A 208 -7.18 -8.63 -17.39
N LEU A 209 -8.47 -8.89 -17.17
CA LEU A 209 -9.04 -10.23 -17.31
C LEU A 209 -8.99 -10.73 -18.76
N GLN A 210 -9.21 -9.85 -19.74
CA GLN A 210 -9.15 -10.20 -21.16
C GLN A 210 -7.73 -10.65 -21.56
N LYS A 211 -6.69 -9.99 -21.02
CA LYS A 211 -5.29 -10.38 -21.24
C LYS A 211 -4.88 -11.66 -20.49
N HIS A 212 -5.59 -11.99 -19.42
CA HIS A 212 -5.23 -13.09 -18.51
C HIS A 212 -6.45 -13.95 -18.15
N PRO A 213 -7.06 -14.65 -19.11
CA PRO A 213 -8.25 -15.46 -18.85
C PRO A 213 -7.92 -16.66 -17.96
N SER A 214 -8.63 -16.82 -16.84
CA SER A 214 -8.49 -17.98 -15.95
C SER A 214 -9.66 -18.14 -14.98
N ASP A 215 -10.06 -19.39 -14.70
CA ASP A 215 -11.10 -19.71 -13.71
C ASP A 215 -10.67 -19.47 -12.24
N ARG A 216 -9.39 -19.20 -11.99
CA ARG A 216 -8.85 -18.84 -10.67
C ARG A 216 -8.61 -17.34 -10.49
N LEU A 217 -8.91 -16.53 -11.52
CA LEU A 217 -8.74 -15.08 -11.49
C LEU A 217 -10.08 -14.42 -11.78
N GLN A 218 -10.61 -13.72 -10.79
CA GLN A 218 -11.88 -12.98 -10.88
C GLN A 218 -11.63 -11.49 -10.74
N GLY A 219 -12.43 -10.65 -11.40
CA GLY A 219 -12.26 -9.20 -11.35
C GLY A 219 -13.57 -8.47 -11.07
N PHE A 220 -13.48 -7.43 -10.25
CA PHE A 220 -14.61 -6.70 -9.69
C PHE A 220 -14.40 -5.19 -9.78
N THR A 221 -15.50 -4.45 -9.95
CA THR A 221 -15.54 -2.98 -9.90
C THR A 221 -16.42 -2.45 -8.76
N SER A 222 -16.95 -3.36 -7.95
CA SER A 222 -17.83 -3.13 -6.79
C SER A 222 -17.15 -3.72 -5.56
N VAL A 223 -16.96 -2.90 -4.52
CA VAL A 223 -16.34 -3.34 -3.25
C VAL A 223 -17.17 -4.46 -2.58
N PRO A 224 -18.51 -4.37 -2.47
CA PRO A 224 -19.31 -5.46 -1.91
C PRO A 224 -19.10 -6.79 -2.64
N ASP A 225 -19.12 -6.78 -3.98
CA ASP A 225 -18.98 -8.01 -4.78
C ASP A 225 -17.58 -8.60 -4.64
N PHE A 226 -16.55 -7.74 -4.60
CA PHE A 226 -15.18 -8.13 -4.35
C PHE A 226 -14.99 -8.75 -2.97
N VAL A 227 -15.54 -8.16 -1.91
CA VAL A 227 -15.37 -8.71 -0.55
C VAL A 227 -16.15 -10.02 -0.38
N ASN A 228 -17.31 -10.14 -1.03
CA ASN A 228 -18.12 -11.37 -1.04
C ASN A 228 -17.52 -12.51 -1.86
N SER A 229 -16.52 -12.24 -2.71
CA SER A 229 -15.84 -13.28 -3.48
C SER A 229 -14.65 -13.91 -2.74
N LEU A 230 -14.38 -13.51 -1.49
CA LEU A 230 -13.22 -13.95 -0.70
C LEU A 230 -13.59 -14.94 0.41
N GLN A 231 -12.73 -15.93 0.63
CA GLN A 231 -12.84 -16.88 1.75
C GLN A 231 -12.57 -16.18 3.09
N PRO A 232 -13.41 -16.40 4.13
CA PRO A 232 -13.11 -15.99 5.50
C PRO A 232 -12.01 -16.86 6.16
N PRO A 233 -11.13 -16.31 7.03
CA PRO A 233 -10.91 -14.88 7.24
C PRO A 233 -10.34 -14.25 5.96
N ARG A 234 -10.94 -13.12 5.55
CA ARG A 234 -10.66 -12.48 4.27
C ARG A 234 -9.28 -11.85 4.28
N LYS A 235 -8.52 -12.07 3.20
CA LYS A 235 -7.14 -11.56 3.03
C LYS A 235 -7.14 -10.58 1.87
N ILE A 236 -6.93 -9.29 2.12
CA ILE A 236 -7.06 -8.22 1.11
C ILE A 236 -5.77 -7.42 1.02
N ILE A 237 -5.04 -7.55 -0.09
CA ILE A 237 -3.86 -6.73 -0.40
C ILE A 237 -4.30 -5.39 -0.99
N LEU A 238 -3.79 -4.28 -0.45
CA LEU A 238 -3.92 -2.95 -1.04
C LEU A 238 -2.61 -2.59 -1.75
N MET A 239 -2.67 -2.40 -3.07
CA MET A 239 -1.55 -1.97 -3.91
C MET A 239 -1.89 -0.66 -4.62
N ILE A 240 -2.16 0.38 -3.80
CA ILE A 240 -2.61 1.71 -4.23
C ILE A 240 -1.69 2.81 -3.69
N PRO A 241 -1.78 4.06 -4.20
CA PRO A 241 -0.95 5.15 -3.71
C PRO A 241 -1.10 5.37 -2.19
N ALA A 242 0.02 5.57 -1.50
CA ALA A 242 0.04 5.81 -0.06
C ALA A 242 -0.73 7.08 0.36
N GLY A 243 -1.10 7.14 1.64
CA GLY A 243 -1.82 8.27 2.24
C GLY A 243 -3.34 8.17 2.01
N LYS A 244 -3.96 9.28 1.56
CA LYS A 244 -5.43 9.43 1.52
C LYS A 244 -6.16 8.32 0.77
N ALA A 245 -5.58 7.77 -0.29
CA ALA A 245 -6.22 6.70 -1.06
C ALA A 245 -6.33 5.39 -0.26
N VAL A 246 -5.34 5.07 0.57
CA VAL A 246 -5.40 3.90 1.47
C VAL A 246 -6.47 4.08 2.54
N ASP A 247 -6.55 5.26 3.15
CA ASP A 247 -7.58 5.52 4.17
C ASP A 247 -9.00 5.56 3.61
N ALA A 248 -9.18 6.07 2.38
CA ALA A 248 -10.46 6.01 1.68
C ALA A 248 -10.88 4.56 1.40
N MET A 249 -9.96 3.75 0.85
CA MET A 249 -10.24 2.33 0.59
C MET A 249 -10.51 1.55 1.87
N LYS A 250 -9.79 1.83 2.97
CA LYS A 250 -10.10 1.27 4.29
C LYS A 250 -11.54 1.59 4.69
N ALA A 251 -11.95 2.85 4.58
CA ALA A 251 -13.33 3.25 4.92
C ALA A 251 -14.39 2.56 4.05
N GLU A 252 -14.10 2.33 2.76
CA GLU A 252 -14.99 1.61 1.85
C GLU A 252 -15.09 0.10 2.15
N LEU A 253 -13.98 -0.53 2.57
CA LEU A 253 -13.94 -1.95 2.91
C LEU A 253 -14.66 -2.26 4.23
N LEU A 254 -14.48 -1.40 5.24
CA LEU A 254 -14.88 -1.67 6.63
C LEU A 254 -16.34 -2.17 6.81
N PRO A 255 -17.36 -1.62 6.13
CA PRO A 255 -18.74 -2.10 6.27
C PRO A 255 -18.96 -3.57 5.88
N PHE A 256 -18.01 -4.18 5.16
CA PHE A 256 -18.10 -5.53 4.61
C PHE A 256 -17.12 -6.52 5.27
N LEU A 257 -16.29 -6.06 6.20
CA LEU A 257 -15.33 -6.89 6.91
C LEU A 257 -15.92 -7.48 8.19
N SER A 258 -15.42 -8.65 8.56
CA SER A 258 -15.75 -9.40 9.78
C SER A 258 -14.54 -9.42 10.73
N PRO A 259 -14.74 -9.70 12.03
CA PRO A 259 -13.62 -10.01 12.94
C PRO A 259 -12.68 -11.07 12.35
N ASN A 260 -11.38 -10.87 12.57
CA ASN A 260 -10.24 -11.64 12.05
C ASN A 260 -9.95 -11.46 10.55
N ASP A 261 -10.72 -10.65 9.81
CA ASP A 261 -10.34 -10.27 8.45
C ASP A 261 -9.05 -9.42 8.45
N MET A 262 -8.30 -9.50 7.37
CA MET A 262 -6.94 -8.98 7.24
C MET A 262 -6.82 -8.05 6.03
N VAL A 263 -6.43 -6.80 6.30
CA VAL A 263 -6.08 -5.83 5.27
C VAL A 263 -4.57 -5.62 5.26
N ILE A 264 -3.95 -5.94 4.13
CA ILE A 264 -2.50 -5.94 3.92
C ILE A 264 -2.16 -4.74 3.04
N ASP A 265 -1.71 -3.64 3.66
CA ASP A 265 -1.22 -2.49 2.93
C ASP A 265 0.16 -2.80 2.36
N ALA A 266 0.23 -3.02 1.05
CA ALA A 266 1.44 -3.35 0.32
C ALA A 266 2.03 -2.14 -0.43
N GLY A 267 1.48 -0.94 -0.17
CA GLY A 267 1.98 0.32 -0.69
C GLY A 267 3.29 0.75 -0.02
N ASN A 268 3.81 1.90 -0.43
CA ASN A 268 4.90 2.56 0.29
C ASN A 268 4.32 3.53 1.33
N SER A 269 3.47 3.03 2.24
CA SER A 269 2.90 3.84 3.32
C SER A 269 3.94 4.19 4.38
N HIS A 270 3.73 5.30 5.08
CA HIS A 270 4.56 5.66 6.23
C HIS A 270 4.25 4.73 7.41
N PHE A 271 5.26 4.28 8.15
CA PHE A 271 5.07 3.29 9.23
C PHE A 271 4.13 3.79 10.36
N LYS A 272 4.22 5.07 10.74
CA LYS A 272 3.29 5.71 11.69
C LYS A 272 1.82 5.71 11.20
N ASP A 273 1.57 5.72 9.89
CA ASP A 273 0.20 5.55 9.37
C ASP A 273 -0.31 4.12 9.59
N THR A 274 0.57 3.13 9.47
CA THR A 274 0.24 1.74 9.80
C THR A 274 -0.11 1.58 11.26
N GLU A 275 0.70 2.13 12.17
CA GLU A 275 0.43 2.10 13.61
C GLU A 275 -0.94 2.73 13.94
N ARG A 276 -1.20 3.93 13.40
CA ARG A 276 -2.50 4.60 13.54
C ARG A 276 -3.65 3.71 13.07
N ARG A 277 -3.53 3.10 11.89
CA ARG A 277 -4.58 2.23 11.31
C ARG A 277 -4.81 0.97 12.14
N ILE A 278 -3.75 0.38 12.69
CA ILE A 278 -3.87 -0.75 13.63
C ILE A 278 -4.67 -0.33 14.86
N GLN A 279 -4.35 0.81 15.47
CA GLN A 279 -5.07 1.28 16.66
C GLN A 279 -6.54 1.59 16.37
N GLU A 280 -6.85 2.21 15.23
CA GLU A 280 -8.23 2.51 14.80
C GLU A 280 -9.08 1.25 14.61
N LEU A 281 -8.48 0.12 14.23
CA LEU A 281 -9.18 -1.13 13.91
C LEU A 281 -9.22 -2.14 15.06
N LYS A 282 -8.49 -1.87 16.15
CA LYS A 282 -8.33 -2.79 17.29
C LYS A 282 -9.65 -3.23 17.90
N THR A 283 -10.62 -2.32 18.06
CA THR A 283 -11.94 -2.64 18.64
C THR A 283 -12.86 -3.42 17.70
N LEU A 284 -12.56 -3.41 16.41
CA LEU A 284 -13.31 -4.16 15.38
C LEU A 284 -12.72 -5.56 15.15
N GLN A 285 -11.59 -5.88 15.80
CA GLN A 285 -10.85 -7.13 15.62
C GLN A 285 -10.46 -7.39 14.16
N ILE A 286 -10.18 -6.33 13.40
CA ILE A 286 -9.69 -6.42 12.02
C ILE A 286 -8.16 -6.22 12.06
N HIS A 287 -7.43 -7.11 11.41
CA HIS A 287 -5.97 -7.03 11.35
C HIS A 287 -5.52 -6.12 10.21
N TRP A 288 -4.62 -5.19 10.53
CA TRP A 288 -3.95 -4.36 9.53
C TRP A 288 -2.47 -4.71 9.47
N VAL A 289 -1.98 -5.10 8.29
CA VAL A 289 -0.60 -5.51 8.05
C VAL A 289 0.09 -4.45 7.19
N GLY A 290 1.16 -3.85 7.71
CA GLY A 290 2.06 -3.02 6.89
C GLY A 290 3.09 -3.90 6.20
N MET A 291 3.03 -4.03 4.87
CA MET A 291 3.85 -4.97 4.12
C MET A 291 4.72 -4.26 3.09
N GLY A 292 6.02 -4.17 3.37
CA GLY A 292 6.98 -3.70 2.38
C GLY A 292 7.13 -4.66 1.20
N VAL A 293 7.01 -4.17 -0.04
CA VAL A 293 7.29 -4.97 -1.25
C VAL A 293 8.36 -4.31 -2.11
N SER A 294 9.46 -5.00 -2.41
CA SER A 294 10.58 -4.48 -3.22
C SER A 294 10.91 -5.39 -4.41
N GLY A 295 11.26 -4.79 -5.55
CA GLY A 295 11.68 -5.53 -6.76
C GLY A 295 11.27 -4.92 -8.11
N GLY A 296 10.49 -3.84 -8.07
CA GLY A 296 9.96 -3.19 -9.29
C GLY A 296 8.99 -4.10 -10.04
N GLU A 297 8.70 -3.73 -11.29
CA GLU A 297 7.72 -4.45 -12.13
C GLU A 297 8.06 -5.94 -12.30
N LYS A 298 9.30 -6.23 -12.72
CA LYS A 298 9.76 -7.61 -12.92
C LYS A 298 9.81 -8.39 -11.60
N GLY A 299 10.22 -7.75 -10.50
CA GLY A 299 10.22 -8.38 -9.18
C GLY A 299 8.81 -8.75 -8.73
N ALA A 300 7.85 -7.82 -8.81
CA ALA A 300 6.46 -8.11 -8.45
C ALA A 300 5.88 -9.33 -9.20
N ARG A 301 6.25 -9.50 -10.47
CA ARG A 301 5.77 -10.57 -11.34
C ARG A 301 6.34 -11.95 -11.04
N PHE A 302 7.62 -12.02 -10.70
CA PHE A 302 8.37 -13.29 -10.65
C PHE A 302 8.97 -13.62 -9.27
N GLY A 303 8.81 -12.73 -8.30
CA GLY A 303 9.39 -12.87 -6.97
C GLY A 303 9.96 -11.55 -6.45
N PRO A 304 9.20 -10.80 -5.63
CA PRO A 304 9.74 -9.66 -4.91
C PRO A 304 10.35 -10.09 -3.58
N SER A 305 11.01 -9.15 -2.89
CA SER A 305 11.25 -9.24 -1.45
C SER A 305 10.05 -8.68 -0.70
N ILE A 306 9.56 -9.40 0.31
CA ILE A 306 8.31 -9.11 1.02
C ILE A 306 8.60 -9.01 2.53
N MET A 307 8.14 -7.93 3.15
CA MET A 307 8.50 -7.49 4.50
C MET A 307 7.23 -7.16 5.31
N PRO A 308 6.43 -8.15 5.72
CA PRO A 308 5.24 -7.92 6.56
C PRO A 308 5.63 -7.58 8.01
N GLY A 309 5.05 -6.50 8.53
CA GLY A 309 4.98 -6.18 9.95
C GLY A 309 3.61 -6.58 10.49
N CYS A 310 3.58 -7.60 11.35
CA CYS A 310 2.37 -8.13 11.97
C CYS A 310 2.71 -9.10 13.12
N SER A 311 1.68 -9.45 13.90
CA SER A 311 1.75 -10.50 14.92
C SER A 311 2.01 -11.88 14.30
N GLN A 312 2.59 -12.80 15.07
CA GLN A 312 2.82 -14.17 14.61
C GLN A 312 1.54 -14.88 14.15
N GLU A 313 0.42 -14.72 14.87
CA GLU A 313 -0.88 -15.30 14.51
C GLU A 313 -1.35 -14.88 13.10
N VAL A 314 -1.24 -13.58 12.80
CA VAL A 314 -1.55 -13.05 11.46
C VAL A 314 -0.58 -13.57 10.41
N TYR A 315 0.71 -13.70 10.74
CA TYR A 315 1.69 -14.26 9.82
C TYR A 315 1.42 -15.74 9.51
N ASP A 316 0.96 -16.53 10.48
CA ASP A 316 0.63 -17.95 10.26
C ASP A 316 -0.51 -18.12 9.24
N GLU A 317 -1.44 -17.16 9.18
CA GLU A 317 -2.57 -17.13 8.22
C GLU A 317 -2.18 -16.72 6.80
N ILE A 318 -1.23 -15.79 6.63
CA ILE A 318 -0.88 -15.21 5.30
C ILE A 318 0.48 -15.64 4.78
N GLY A 319 1.36 -16.14 5.66
CA GLY A 319 2.78 -16.39 5.41
C GLY A 319 3.00 -17.36 4.26
N SER A 320 2.25 -18.46 4.20
CA SER A 320 2.37 -19.44 3.11
C SER A 320 2.11 -18.84 1.72
N ILE A 321 1.12 -17.95 1.60
CA ILE A 321 0.82 -17.23 0.36
C ILE A 321 1.96 -16.27 0.04
N LEU A 322 2.37 -15.44 1.00
CA LEU A 322 3.42 -14.44 0.80
C LEU A 322 4.78 -15.07 0.46
N GLU A 323 5.16 -16.15 1.14
CA GLU A 323 6.39 -16.90 0.87
C GLU A 323 6.38 -17.55 -0.50
N SER A 324 5.24 -18.07 -0.96
CA SER A 324 5.13 -18.71 -2.28
C SER A 324 5.39 -17.74 -3.43
N ILE A 325 4.99 -16.48 -3.28
CA ILE A 325 5.13 -15.45 -4.31
C ILE A 325 6.44 -14.68 -4.23
N ALA A 326 7.23 -14.87 -3.16
CA ALA A 326 8.50 -14.17 -2.96
C ALA A 326 9.63 -14.73 -3.85
N ALA A 327 10.66 -13.92 -4.09
CA ALA A 327 11.90 -14.41 -4.68
C ALA A 327 12.51 -15.51 -3.80
N LYS A 328 13.28 -16.42 -4.40
CA LYS A 328 14.07 -17.38 -3.63
C LYS A 328 15.52 -16.92 -3.55
N SER A 329 16.13 -17.03 -2.38
CA SER A 329 17.56 -16.87 -2.18
C SER A 329 18.35 -17.96 -2.93
N PRO A 330 19.67 -17.81 -3.11
CA PRO A 330 20.51 -18.88 -3.67
C PRO A 330 20.41 -20.20 -2.89
N MET A 331 20.03 -20.16 -1.61
CA MET A 331 19.80 -21.32 -0.75
C MET A 331 18.38 -21.90 -0.87
N GLY A 332 17.55 -21.39 -1.76
CA GLY A 332 16.17 -21.85 -1.99
C GLY A 332 15.13 -21.34 -0.99
N LYS A 333 15.53 -20.61 0.06
CA LYS A 333 14.60 -20.00 1.03
C LYS A 333 13.87 -18.79 0.43
N PRO A 334 12.57 -18.57 0.75
CA PRO A 334 11.83 -17.40 0.28
C PRO A 334 12.42 -16.10 0.86
N CYS A 335 12.39 -15.03 0.07
CA CYS A 335 12.75 -13.67 0.47
C CYS A 335 11.55 -12.98 1.11
N CYS A 336 10.97 -13.66 2.11
CA CYS A 336 9.82 -13.24 2.90
C CYS A 336 9.98 -13.79 4.31
N THR A 337 9.75 -12.96 5.33
CA THR A 337 9.66 -13.37 6.75
C THR A 337 8.88 -12.31 7.51
N ARG A 338 8.31 -12.68 8.67
CA ARG A 338 7.73 -11.72 9.62
C ARG A 338 8.84 -10.80 10.13
N VAL A 339 8.77 -9.51 9.82
CA VAL A 339 9.84 -8.55 10.14
C VAL A 339 9.79 -8.12 11.61
N GLY A 340 8.59 -7.97 12.15
CA GLY A 340 8.34 -7.47 13.50
C GLY A 340 6.87 -7.11 13.64
N GLU A 341 6.52 -6.42 14.72
CA GLU A 341 5.15 -5.99 14.98
C GLU A 341 4.79 -4.68 14.26
N GLU A 342 3.50 -4.39 14.17
CA GLU A 342 2.95 -3.09 13.79
C GLU A 342 3.56 -2.47 12.50
N GLY A 343 4.21 -1.31 12.62
CA GLY A 343 4.80 -0.56 11.52
C GLY A 343 6.12 -1.11 10.98
N ALA A 344 6.69 -2.16 11.58
CA ALA A 344 8.05 -2.64 11.31
C ALA A 344 8.30 -2.93 9.82
N GLY A 345 7.34 -3.59 9.14
CA GLY A 345 7.46 -3.95 7.73
C GLY A 345 7.60 -2.73 6.80
N HIS A 346 6.78 -1.70 7.03
CA HIS A 346 6.89 -0.43 6.28
C HIS A 346 8.12 0.37 6.68
N PHE A 347 8.52 0.36 7.95
CA PHE A 347 9.74 1.03 8.40
C PHE A 347 10.98 0.45 7.72
N VAL A 348 11.13 -0.87 7.74
CA VAL A 348 12.24 -1.57 7.08
C VAL A 348 12.25 -1.29 5.58
N LYS A 349 11.09 -1.30 4.92
CA LYS A 349 10.98 -0.95 3.51
C LYS A 349 11.40 0.49 3.21
N MET A 350 11.02 1.42 4.09
CA MET A 350 11.44 2.82 4.00
C MET A 350 12.96 2.93 4.06
N ILE A 351 13.61 2.33 5.05
CA ILE A 351 15.08 2.35 5.17
C ILE A 351 15.77 1.62 4.00
N HIS A 352 15.21 0.50 3.49
CA HIS A 352 15.66 -0.13 2.24
C HIS A 352 15.71 0.90 1.11
N ASN A 353 14.67 1.72 0.93
CA ASN A 353 14.67 2.78 -0.09
C ASN A 353 15.70 3.89 0.20
N GLY A 354 16.00 4.18 1.45
CA GLY A 354 17.10 5.07 1.83
C GLY A 354 18.46 4.53 1.38
N ILE A 355 18.75 3.26 1.68
CA ILE A 355 19.97 2.56 1.25
C ILE A 355 20.05 2.55 -0.29
N GLU A 356 18.94 2.26 -0.97
CA GLU A 356 18.81 2.30 -2.43
C GLU A 356 19.17 3.69 -2.99
N TYR A 357 18.73 4.77 -2.35
CA TYR A 357 19.03 6.14 -2.79
C TYR A 357 20.53 6.42 -2.77
N ALA A 358 21.19 6.07 -1.67
CA ALA A 358 22.64 6.23 -1.53
C ALA A 358 23.39 5.36 -2.53
N GLU A 359 22.97 4.10 -2.72
CA GLU A 359 23.60 3.19 -3.68
C GLU A 359 23.53 3.71 -5.12
N MET A 360 22.36 4.21 -5.54
CA MET A 360 22.19 4.85 -6.85
C MET A 360 23.07 6.09 -7.00
N ALA A 361 23.19 6.90 -5.95
CA ALA A 361 24.02 8.11 -5.97
C ALA A 361 25.51 7.79 -6.06
N LEU A 362 26.00 6.78 -5.32
CA LEU A 362 27.37 6.29 -5.42
C LEU A 362 27.71 5.84 -6.85
N ILE A 363 26.83 5.08 -7.50
CA ILE A 363 27.06 4.64 -8.90
C ILE A 363 27.05 5.85 -9.85
N ALA A 364 26.17 6.84 -9.63
CA ALA A 364 26.11 8.05 -10.46
C ALA A 364 27.35 8.95 -10.29
N GLU A 365 27.86 9.07 -9.07
CA GLU A 365 29.10 9.79 -8.75
C GLU A 365 30.32 9.10 -9.39
N MET A 366 30.39 7.77 -9.31
CA MET A 366 31.41 6.97 -10.01
C MET A 366 31.33 7.16 -11.54
N TYR A 367 30.14 7.08 -12.13
CA TYR A 367 29.93 7.35 -13.56
C TYR A 367 30.41 8.76 -13.95
N SER A 368 30.10 9.77 -13.12
CA SER A 368 30.44 11.16 -13.41
C SER A 368 31.95 11.40 -13.46
N LEU A 369 32.72 10.76 -12.58
CA LEU A 369 34.18 10.79 -12.64
C LEU A 369 34.71 10.03 -13.85
N LEU A 370 34.26 8.79 -14.07
CA LEU A 370 34.76 7.97 -15.17
C LEU A 370 34.50 8.59 -16.54
N LYS A 371 33.38 9.31 -16.71
CA LYS A 371 33.04 10.04 -17.95
C LYS A 371 34.06 11.13 -18.33
N LEU A 372 34.91 11.56 -17.40
CA LEU A 372 35.98 12.51 -17.70
C LEU A 372 37.06 11.92 -18.61
N GLN A 373 37.26 10.60 -18.60
CA GLN A 373 38.34 9.92 -19.33
C GLN A 373 37.90 8.70 -20.15
N HIS A 374 36.67 8.21 -19.94
CA HIS A 374 36.16 6.99 -20.57
C HIS A 374 34.84 7.21 -21.29
N THR A 375 34.65 6.45 -22.36
CA THR A 375 33.41 6.38 -23.14
C THR A 375 32.34 5.59 -22.39
N HIS A 376 31.06 5.76 -22.78
CA HIS A 376 29.95 4.98 -22.22
C HIS A 376 30.15 3.46 -22.34
N ALA A 377 30.79 2.99 -23.42
CA ALA A 377 31.05 1.57 -23.64
C ALA A 377 32.10 1.01 -22.67
N GLU A 378 33.20 1.72 -22.47
CA GLU A 378 34.27 1.34 -21.53
C GLU A 378 33.76 1.33 -20.08
N ILE A 379 32.96 2.33 -19.69
CA ILE A 379 32.35 2.36 -18.35
C ILE A 379 31.38 1.20 -18.17
N ALA A 380 30.60 0.86 -19.20
CA ALA A 380 29.68 -0.27 -19.13
C ALA A 380 30.42 -1.60 -18.96
N GLU A 381 31.52 -1.81 -19.68
CA GLU A 381 32.38 -3.00 -19.54
C GLU A 381 32.99 -3.09 -18.14
N TYR A 382 33.51 -1.98 -17.62
CA TYR A 382 34.03 -1.90 -16.26
C TYR A 382 32.96 -2.24 -15.20
N PHE A 383 31.74 -1.71 -15.32
CA PHE A 383 30.63 -2.07 -14.42
C PHE A 383 30.24 -3.55 -14.53
N LEU A 384 30.28 -4.15 -15.72
CA LEU A 384 30.04 -5.59 -15.90
C LEU A 384 31.14 -6.43 -15.23
N GLN A 385 32.40 -6.01 -15.37
CA GLN A 385 33.52 -6.66 -14.70
C GLN A 385 33.34 -6.62 -13.18
N MET A 386 33.13 -5.43 -12.60
CA MET A 386 32.87 -5.26 -11.17
C MET A 386 31.68 -6.11 -10.70
N ASN A 387 30.64 -6.23 -11.51
CA ASN A 387 29.45 -7.01 -11.19
C ASN A 387 29.71 -8.53 -11.17
N SER A 388 30.69 -9.01 -11.93
CA SER A 388 31.11 -10.42 -11.89
C SER A 388 31.92 -10.75 -10.62
N GLU A 389 32.61 -9.75 -10.06
CA GLU A 389 33.47 -9.85 -8.87
C GLU A 389 32.67 -9.68 -7.56
N ALA A 390 33.32 -9.27 -6.46
CA ALA A 390 32.71 -9.13 -5.13
C ALA A 390 31.60 -8.06 -5.06
N ASN A 391 31.60 -7.10 -5.99
CA ASN A 391 30.66 -5.97 -6.03
C ASN A 391 29.33 -6.26 -6.75
N GLY A 392 29.08 -7.52 -7.10
CA GLY A 392 27.88 -7.97 -7.80
C GLY A 392 26.59 -7.49 -7.15
N SER A 393 25.80 -6.70 -7.89
CA SER A 393 24.50 -6.19 -7.46
C SER A 393 23.60 -5.81 -8.63
N TYR A 394 22.29 -5.81 -8.38
CA TYR A 394 21.31 -5.47 -9.42
C TYR A 394 21.48 -4.04 -9.97
N LEU A 395 21.74 -3.05 -9.11
CA LEU A 395 21.91 -1.65 -9.52
C LEU A 395 23.13 -1.46 -10.43
N LEU A 396 24.24 -2.16 -10.16
CA LEU A 396 25.43 -2.10 -11.00
C LEU A 396 25.19 -2.78 -12.36
N GLU A 397 24.52 -3.94 -12.35
CA GLU A 397 24.12 -4.67 -13.57
C GLU A 397 23.26 -3.80 -14.50
N ILE A 398 22.21 -3.15 -13.97
CA ILE A 398 21.34 -2.31 -14.80
C ILE A 398 22.06 -1.04 -15.26
N SER A 399 23.00 -0.51 -14.47
CA SER A 399 23.76 0.68 -14.85
C SER A 399 24.62 0.42 -16.09
N ALA A 400 25.25 -0.76 -16.18
CA ALA A 400 25.95 -1.17 -17.40
C ALA A 400 25.01 -1.27 -18.61
N LYS A 401 23.82 -1.87 -18.44
CA LYS A 401 22.81 -1.98 -19.53
C LYS A 401 22.28 -0.63 -19.97
N ILE A 402 22.11 0.31 -19.04
CA ILE A 402 21.66 1.68 -19.33
C ILE A 402 22.68 2.39 -20.22
N LEU A 403 23.97 2.29 -19.90
CA LEU A 403 25.05 2.92 -20.67
C LEU A 403 25.15 2.39 -22.12
N GLN A 404 24.76 1.14 -22.35
CA GLN A 404 24.75 0.52 -23.68
C GLN A 404 23.51 0.85 -24.52
N LYS A 405 22.42 1.34 -23.91
CA LYS A 405 21.17 1.60 -24.63
C LYS A 405 21.33 2.81 -25.55
N LYS A 406 20.98 2.63 -26.84
CA LYS A 406 20.96 3.70 -27.85
C LYS A 406 19.55 3.96 -28.40
N GLU A 407 19.34 5.19 -28.87
CA GLU A 407 18.26 5.60 -29.76
C GLU A 407 18.89 6.15 -31.04
N GLY A 408 18.82 5.37 -32.13
CA GLY A 408 19.66 5.60 -33.31
C GLY A 408 21.14 5.44 -32.96
N GLU A 409 21.96 6.43 -33.30
CA GLU A 409 23.40 6.43 -33.02
C GLU A 409 23.76 7.02 -31.64
N VAL A 410 22.80 7.65 -30.94
CA VAL A 410 23.03 8.37 -29.69
C VAL A 410 22.77 7.47 -28.48
N HIS A 411 23.62 7.53 -27.47
CA HIS A 411 23.39 6.85 -26.21
C HIS A 411 22.20 7.52 -25.48
N LEU A 412 21.20 6.72 -25.09
CA LEU A 412 19.97 7.23 -24.47
C LEU A 412 20.26 8.03 -23.20
N ILE A 413 21.29 7.65 -22.43
CA ILE A 413 21.66 8.36 -21.19
C ILE A 413 21.98 9.85 -21.42
N ASP A 414 22.53 10.22 -22.59
CA ASP A 414 22.82 11.62 -22.91
C ASP A 414 21.57 12.43 -23.31
N LEU A 415 20.47 11.75 -23.62
CA LEU A 415 19.17 12.38 -23.94
C LEU A 415 18.28 12.53 -22.70
N ILE A 416 18.61 11.86 -21.60
CA ILE A 416 17.82 11.91 -20.36
C ILE A 416 18.07 13.24 -19.63
N LEU A 417 17.00 13.96 -19.33
CA LEU A 417 17.08 15.16 -18.49
C LEU A 417 17.57 14.81 -17.08
N ASP A 418 18.64 15.45 -16.63
CA ASP A 418 19.29 15.31 -15.31
C ASP A 418 18.48 15.98 -14.17
N LYS A 419 17.20 15.60 -14.05
CA LYS A 419 16.25 16.07 -13.02
C LYS A 419 15.62 14.87 -12.32
N ALA A 420 16.28 14.40 -11.26
CA ALA A 420 15.82 13.24 -10.51
C ALA A 420 14.59 13.57 -9.67
N LYS A 421 13.52 12.76 -9.82
CA LYS A 421 12.35 12.81 -8.94
C LYS A 421 12.62 12.01 -7.66
N ASN A 422 11.88 12.34 -6.60
CA ASN A 422 11.76 11.56 -5.39
C ASN A 422 10.27 11.38 -5.06
N LYS A 423 9.91 10.27 -4.41
CA LYS A 423 8.51 9.93 -4.08
C LYS A 423 8.22 10.02 -2.57
N GLY A 424 9.02 10.75 -1.81
CA GLY A 424 8.86 10.94 -0.36
C GLY A 424 9.62 9.95 0.53
N THR A 425 9.70 8.66 0.18
CA THR A 425 10.32 7.63 1.04
C THR A 425 11.76 7.90 1.47
N GLY A 426 12.58 8.50 0.59
CA GLY A 426 13.94 8.91 0.94
C GLY A 426 13.97 10.02 2.00
N SER A 427 13.04 10.98 1.94
CA SER A 427 12.90 12.03 2.96
C SER A 427 12.46 11.45 4.30
N TRP A 428 11.47 10.56 4.29
CA TRP A 428 11.01 9.88 5.50
C TRP A 428 12.10 9.05 6.16
N SER A 429 12.99 8.42 5.38
CA SER A 429 14.15 7.68 5.92
C SER A 429 15.08 8.59 6.71
N VAL A 430 15.38 9.78 6.18
CA VAL A 430 16.23 10.79 6.85
C VAL A 430 15.54 11.32 8.10
N VAL A 431 14.26 11.69 8.01
CA VAL A 431 13.50 12.20 9.15
C VAL A 431 13.44 11.16 10.27
N ALA A 432 13.11 9.91 9.94
CA ALA A 432 13.06 8.84 10.94
C ALA A 432 14.41 8.59 11.62
N ALA A 433 15.52 8.64 10.87
CA ALA A 433 16.85 8.52 11.45
C ALA A 433 17.16 9.68 12.42
N LEU A 434 16.80 10.91 12.06
CA LEU A 434 16.97 12.08 12.93
C LEU A 434 16.12 11.98 14.20
N GLU A 435 14.86 11.54 14.09
CA GLU A 435 13.99 11.28 15.25
C GLU A 435 14.55 10.21 16.20
N LEU A 436 15.26 9.21 15.65
CA LEU A 436 15.93 8.14 16.41
C LEU A 436 17.34 8.52 16.89
N GLY A 437 17.81 9.74 16.61
CA GLY A 437 19.16 10.19 16.95
C GLY A 437 20.28 9.43 16.23
N GLN A 438 19.98 8.85 15.05
CA GLN A 438 20.94 8.07 14.27
C GLN A 438 21.54 8.87 13.11
N PRO A 439 22.87 8.78 12.89
CA PRO A 439 23.50 9.34 11.69
C PRO A 439 23.01 8.64 10.41
N ALA A 440 22.51 9.43 9.46
CA ALA A 440 22.05 8.97 8.13
C ALA A 440 22.54 9.89 7.00
N ASN A 441 23.74 10.44 7.15
CA ASN A 441 24.28 11.46 6.25
C ASN A 441 24.45 10.97 4.81
N MET A 442 24.77 9.69 4.56
CA MET A 442 24.83 9.18 3.17
C MET A 442 23.46 9.21 2.48
N ILE A 443 22.41 8.78 3.18
CA ILE A 443 21.03 8.83 2.69
C ILE A 443 20.58 10.28 2.50
N ALA A 444 20.96 11.16 3.43
CA ALA A 444 20.69 12.59 3.34
C ALA A 444 21.35 13.23 2.11
N GLU A 445 22.65 13.00 1.88
CA GLU A 445 23.36 13.53 0.71
C GLU A 445 22.82 12.97 -0.61
N ALA A 446 22.38 11.72 -0.63
CA ALA A 446 21.72 11.14 -1.80
C ALA A 446 20.39 11.83 -2.10
N LEU A 447 19.63 12.22 -1.06
CA LEU A 447 18.41 13.01 -1.20
C LEU A 447 18.72 14.44 -1.67
N GLN A 448 19.72 15.10 -1.07
CA GLN A 448 20.15 16.45 -1.44
C GLN A 448 20.63 16.49 -2.90
N SER A 449 21.36 15.48 -3.37
CA SER A 449 21.76 15.36 -4.77
C SER A 449 20.57 15.38 -5.72
N ARG A 450 19.46 14.72 -5.36
CA ARG A 450 18.22 14.78 -6.14
C ARG A 450 17.61 16.19 -6.12
N TYR A 451 17.60 16.87 -4.98
CA TYR A 451 17.10 18.24 -4.89
C TYR A 451 17.92 19.20 -5.73
N HIS A 452 19.26 19.17 -5.64
CA HIS A 452 20.14 19.98 -6.49
C HIS A 452 19.90 19.72 -7.99
N SER A 453 19.66 18.46 -8.38
CA SER A 453 19.35 18.13 -9.78
C SER A 453 18.06 18.82 -10.28
N ALA A 454 17.09 19.05 -9.40
CA ALA A 454 15.80 19.65 -9.76
C ALA A 454 15.88 21.12 -10.18
N PHE A 455 16.87 21.86 -9.68
CA PHE A 455 17.16 23.27 -10.00
C PHE A 455 17.98 23.41 -11.29
N LYS A 456 17.58 22.70 -12.36
CA LYS A 456 18.34 22.64 -13.63
C LYS A 456 18.59 24.03 -14.25
N ALA A 457 17.57 24.88 -14.30
CA ALA A 457 17.68 26.21 -14.93
C ALA A 457 18.72 27.09 -14.20
N GLU A 458 18.68 27.09 -12.87
CA GLU A 458 19.65 27.82 -12.04
C GLU A 458 21.06 27.26 -12.21
N ARG A 459 21.24 25.93 -12.19
CA ARG A 459 22.53 25.29 -12.45
C ARG A 459 23.11 25.68 -13.81
N MET A 460 22.29 25.74 -14.85
CA MET A 460 22.72 26.19 -16.18
C MET A 460 23.18 27.65 -16.15
N ALA A 461 22.41 28.53 -15.51
CA ALA A 461 22.76 29.94 -15.36
C ALA A 461 24.11 30.13 -14.65
N PHE A 462 24.33 29.46 -13.50
CA PHE A 462 25.62 29.51 -12.81
C PHE A 462 26.77 28.92 -13.62
N SER A 463 26.55 27.80 -14.31
CA SER A 463 27.59 27.16 -15.14
C SER A 463 28.05 28.01 -16.33
N ALA A 464 27.19 28.90 -16.84
CA ALA A 464 27.57 29.83 -17.91
C ALA A 464 28.64 30.85 -17.45
N HIS A 465 28.71 31.11 -16.14
CA HIS A 465 29.67 32.04 -15.54
C HIS A 465 30.87 31.34 -14.87
N HIS A 466 30.88 30.01 -14.80
CA HIS A 466 31.92 29.24 -14.13
C HIS A 466 32.54 28.21 -15.08
N LYS A 467 33.81 28.41 -15.44
CA LYS A 467 34.56 27.43 -16.22
C LYS A 467 35.20 26.42 -15.27
N LYS A 468 34.85 25.14 -15.45
CA LYS A 468 35.56 24.06 -14.75
C LYS A 468 37.02 23.99 -15.20
N PRO A 469 37.96 23.65 -14.28
CA PRO A 469 39.36 23.43 -14.65
C PRO A 469 39.48 22.24 -15.60
N GLY A 470 40.55 22.21 -16.38
CA GLY A 470 40.99 20.99 -17.05
C GLY A 470 41.37 19.94 -16.01
N PHE A 471 41.17 18.66 -16.33
CA PHE A 471 41.45 17.54 -15.43
C PHE A 471 42.40 16.56 -16.10
N ASP A 472 43.65 16.54 -15.63
CA ASP A 472 44.74 15.77 -16.24
C ASP A 472 45.21 14.57 -15.38
N SER A 473 44.69 14.45 -14.14
CA SER A 473 45.05 13.34 -13.24
C SER A 473 44.47 12.02 -13.75
N MET A 474 45.29 10.96 -13.82
CA MET A 474 44.80 9.62 -14.21
C MET A 474 43.77 9.09 -13.20
N ILE A 475 42.65 8.56 -13.68
CA ILE A 475 41.69 7.85 -12.84
C ILE A 475 42.08 6.36 -12.75
N SER A 476 42.39 5.89 -11.55
CA SER A 476 42.65 4.46 -11.29
C SER A 476 41.33 3.70 -11.13
N LEU A 477 41.03 2.79 -12.06
CA LEU A 477 39.83 1.96 -12.01
C LEU A 477 39.79 1.05 -10.77
N ASP A 478 40.93 0.58 -10.28
CA ASP A 478 40.98 -0.25 -9.08
C ASP A 478 40.72 0.56 -7.80
N GLU A 479 41.22 1.78 -7.71
CA GLU A 479 40.91 2.68 -6.59
C GLU A 479 39.42 3.06 -6.57
N ILE A 480 38.84 3.39 -7.73
CA ILE A 480 37.40 3.67 -7.85
C ILE A 480 36.57 2.46 -7.39
N LYS A 481 36.98 1.24 -7.77
CA LYS A 481 36.33 0.00 -7.35
C LYS A 481 36.35 -0.15 -5.83
N GLN A 482 37.53 0.04 -5.21
CA GLN A 482 37.71 -0.08 -3.76
C GLN A 482 36.96 1.01 -2.98
N ALA A 483 36.97 2.25 -3.48
CA ALA A 483 36.23 3.36 -2.89
C ALA A 483 34.72 3.07 -2.90
N TYR A 484 34.18 2.59 -4.03
CA TYR A 484 32.79 2.16 -4.13
C TYR A 484 32.44 1.02 -3.17
N SER A 485 33.26 -0.04 -3.10
CA SER A 485 33.07 -1.14 -2.14
C SER A 485 32.99 -0.64 -0.70
N THR A 486 33.89 0.27 -0.33
CA THR A 486 34.00 0.82 1.02
C THR A 486 32.81 1.71 1.37
N ALA A 487 32.45 2.63 0.47
CA ALA A 487 31.29 3.50 0.67
C ALA A 487 29.99 2.70 0.74
N ARG A 488 29.84 1.66 -0.08
CA ARG A 488 28.70 0.74 -0.03
C ARG A 488 28.58 0.04 1.33
N LEU A 489 29.70 -0.43 1.89
CA LEU A 489 29.71 -1.09 3.19
C LEU A 489 29.26 -0.14 4.30
N ILE A 490 29.75 1.10 4.30
CA ILE A 490 29.36 2.16 5.24
C ILE A 490 27.88 2.53 5.08
N ASN A 491 27.37 2.60 3.85
CA ASN A 491 25.95 2.86 3.54
C ASN A 491 25.04 1.80 4.21
N HIS A 492 25.36 0.51 4.03
CA HIS A 492 24.57 -0.56 4.64
C HIS A 492 24.70 -0.55 6.16
N HIS A 493 25.88 -0.27 6.71
CA HIS A 493 26.06 -0.12 8.15
C HIS A 493 25.13 0.95 8.74
N GLN A 494 25.02 2.13 8.13
CA GLN A 494 24.07 3.16 8.57
C GLN A 494 22.62 2.70 8.51
N GLY A 495 22.22 2.08 7.39
CA GLY A 495 20.86 1.58 7.22
C GLY A 495 20.46 0.55 8.29
N PHE A 496 21.30 -0.46 8.52
CA PHE A 496 21.05 -1.47 9.55
C PHE A 496 21.07 -0.88 10.97
N ARG A 497 21.94 0.09 11.27
CA ARG A 497 21.93 0.80 12.55
C ARG A 497 20.62 1.55 12.81
N ILE A 498 20.06 2.21 11.80
CA ILE A 498 18.76 2.89 11.91
C ILE A 498 17.65 1.88 12.20
N ILE A 499 17.66 0.73 11.53
CA ILE A 499 16.69 -0.35 11.77
C ILE A 499 16.82 -0.92 13.19
N ARG A 500 18.05 -1.17 13.66
CA ARG A 500 18.29 -1.64 15.04
C ARG A 500 17.78 -0.64 16.07
N ALA A 501 18.12 0.64 15.92
CA ALA A 501 17.66 1.69 16.82
C ALA A 501 16.12 1.79 16.86
N ALA A 502 15.46 1.65 15.71
CA ALA A 502 14.00 1.60 15.65
C ALA A 502 13.45 0.35 16.37
N SER A 503 14.07 -0.81 16.16
CA SER A 503 13.68 -2.05 16.83
C SER A 503 13.78 -1.93 18.36
N GLU A 504 14.83 -1.28 18.87
CA GLU A 504 15.02 -1.02 20.30
C GLU A 504 13.97 -0.04 20.85
N VAL A 505 13.71 1.06 20.14
CA VAL A 505 12.75 2.10 20.58
C VAL A 505 11.31 1.62 20.54
N TYR A 506 10.92 0.88 19.50
CA TYR A 506 9.53 0.44 19.30
C TYR A 506 9.26 -0.99 19.81
N GLY A 507 10.27 -1.73 20.27
CA GLY A 507 10.12 -3.09 20.77
C GLY A 507 9.69 -4.08 19.70
N TRP A 508 10.21 -3.95 18.47
CA TRP A 508 9.81 -4.78 17.33
C TRP A 508 10.57 -6.11 17.21
N ASP A 509 11.64 -6.30 17.98
CA ASP A 509 12.50 -7.49 17.96
C ASP A 509 12.93 -7.94 16.55
N ILE A 510 13.35 -6.99 15.71
CA ILE A 510 13.76 -7.24 14.32
C ILE A 510 15.07 -8.04 14.29
N ASP A 511 15.01 -9.21 13.67
CA ASP A 511 16.18 -10.05 13.38
C ASP A 511 16.93 -9.53 12.14
N LEU A 512 18.10 -8.92 12.34
CA LEU A 512 18.91 -8.34 11.27
C LEU A 512 19.48 -9.39 10.31
N SER A 513 19.72 -10.62 10.78
CA SER A 513 20.21 -11.72 9.94
C SER A 513 19.11 -12.20 8.98
N GLN A 514 17.90 -12.39 9.51
CA GLN A 514 16.73 -12.69 8.67
C GLN A 514 16.40 -11.56 7.71
N LEU A 515 16.55 -10.30 8.14
CA LEU A 515 16.36 -9.16 7.26
C LEU A 515 17.38 -9.15 6.10
N ALA A 516 18.66 -9.37 6.39
CA ALA A 516 19.69 -9.51 5.36
C ALA A 516 19.36 -10.67 4.39
N SER A 517 18.82 -11.78 4.91
CA SER A 517 18.40 -12.92 4.10
C SER A 517 17.30 -12.57 3.10
N ILE A 518 16.26 -11.84 3.51
CA ILE A 518 15.17 -11.46 2.60
C ILE A 518 15.57 -10.35 1.61
N TRP A 519 16.71 -9.68 1.81
CA TRP A 519 17.29 -8.73 0.86
C TRP A 519 18.31 -9.37 -0.10
N MET A 520 18.65 -10.65 0.05
CA MET A 520 19.57 -11.34 -0.88
C MET A 520 19.06 -11.40 -2.32
N ASN A 521 17.73 -11.43 -2.51
CA ASN A 521 17.13 -11.48 -3.85
C ASN A 521 15.76 -10.76 -3.86
N GLY A 522 15.18 -10.60 -5.05
CA GLY A 522 13.87 -9.96 -5.25
C GLY A 522 13.89 -8.43 -5.13
N CYS A 523 14.56 -7.88 -4.11
CA CYS A 523 14.64 -6.43 -3.88
C CYS A 523 15.60 -5.71 -4.86
N ILE A 524 15.63 -4.37 -4.81
CA ILE A 524 16.50 -3.53 -5.65
C ILE A 524 17.95 -3.53 -5.17
N ILE A 525 18.17 -3.53 -3.85
CA ILE A 525 19.52 -3.50 -3.25
C ILE A 525 20.19 -4.89 -3.17
N ARG A 526 19.58 -5.91 -3.78
CA ARG A 526 20.09 -7.29 -3.77
C ARG A 526 21.53 -7.37 -4.28
N SER A 527 22.37 -8.07 -3.53
CA SER A 527 23.82 -8.10 -3.77
C SER A 527 24.54 -9.20 -3.01
N LYS A 528 25.80 -9.47 -3.41
CA LYS A 528 26.71 -10.37 -2.68
C LYS A 528 26.99 -9.91 -1.25
N LEU A 529 26.94 -8.60 -0.97
CA LEU A 529 27.11 -8.05 0.38
C LEU A 529 26.01 -8.54 1.34
N MET A 530 24.76 -8.67 0.89
CA MET A 530 23.67 -9.16 1.74
C MET A 530 23.90 -10.60 2.20
N GLN A 531 24.52 -11.42 1.36
CA GLN A 531 24.90 -12.79 1.73
C GLN A 531 25.93 -12.80 2.87
N GLN A 532 26.90 -11.88 2.85
CA GLN A 532 27.91 -11.75 3.91
C GLN A 532 27.28 -11.27 5.23
N CYS A 533 26.32 -10.34 5.14
CA CYS A 533 25.66 -9.75 6.31
C CYS A 533 24.93 -10.79 7.18
N ILE A 534 24.44 -11.89 6.61
CA ILE A 534 23.71 -12.94 7.36
C ILE A 534 24.58 -13.52 8.47
N GLY A 535 25.75 -14.04 8.12
CA GLY A 535 26.66 -14.64 9.11
C GLY A 535 27.27 -13.61 10.07
N ILE A 536 27.37 -12.35 9.65
CA ILE A 536 27.83 -11.26 10.52
C ILE A 536 26.77 -10.97 11.59
N PHE A 537 25.49 -10.84 11.21
CA PHE A 537 24.42 -10.51 12.15
C PHE A 537 24.02 -11.66 13.07
N GLU A 538 24.48 -12.88 12.81
CA GLU A 538 24.40 -13.99 13.78
C GLU A 538 25.36 -13.80 14.97
N ALA A 539 26.45 -13.03 14.79
CA ALA A 539 27.50 -12.87 15.79
C ALA A 539 27.55 -11.48 16.42
N VAL A 540 27.22 -10.43 15.67
CA VAL A 540 27.26 -9.03 16.11
C VAL A 540 26.02 -8.27 15.69
N ASP A 541 25.67 -7.23 16.45
CA ASP A 541 24.48 -6.41 16.23
C ASP A 541 24.72 -5.20 15.30
N GLU A 542 25.96 -4.98 14.86
CA GLU A 542 26.32 -3.93 13.90
C GLU A 542 27.36 -4.43 12.91
N LEU A 543 27.15 -4.10 11.63
CA LEU A 543 28.00 -4.57 10.53
C LEU A 543 29.50 -4.27 10.72
N LEU A 544 29.85 -3.08 11.23
CA LEU A 544 31.25 -2.67 11.45
C LEU A 544 31.81 -3.05 12.84
N LYS A 545 31.03 -3.73 13.70
CA LYS A 545 31.58 -4.35 14.91
C LYS A 545 32.28 -5.68 14.61
N ASP A 546 31.98 -6.31 13.47
CA ASP A 546 32.74 -7.46 13.00
C ASP A 546 34.16 -7.02 12.59
N ALA A 547 35.18 -7.62 13.21
CA ALA A 547 36.57 -7.22 13.04
C ALA A 547 37.07 -7.40 11.60
N THR A 548 36.59 -8.44 10.90
CA THR A 548 36.97 -8.71 9.50
C THR A 548 36.39 -7.63 8.60
N THR A 549 35.10 -7.35 8.76
CA THR A 549 34.38 -6.32 7.99
C THR A 549 34.93 -4.92 8.26
N PHE A 550 35.25 -4.60 9.51
CA PHE A 550 35.92 -3.34 9.86
C PHE A 550 37.28 -3.21 9.19
N SER A 551 38.10 -4.27 9.21
CA SER A 551 39.43 -4.28 8.58
C SER A 551 39.33 -4.08 7.06
N VAL A 552 38.33 -4.70 6.42
CA VAL A 552 38.03 -4.48 4.99
C VAL A 552 37.64 -3.02 4.71
N ALA A 553 36.77 -2.43 5.53
CA ALA A 553 36.39 -1.03 5.42
C ALA A 553 37.61 -0.11 5.56
N GLN A 554 38.43 -0.35 6.60
CA GLN A 554 39.62 0.44 6.91
C GLN A 554 40.66 0.37 5.77
N ALA A 555 40.87 -0.81 5.19
CA ALA A 555 41.81 -1.00 4.09
C ALA A 555 41.42 -0.22 2.83
N GLY A 556 40.13 0.05 2.62
CA GLY A 556 39.63 0.81 1.47
C GLY A 556 39.53 2.32 1.67
N ILE A 557 39.83 2.84 2.87
CA ILE A 557 39.78 4.28 3.15
C ILE A 557 40.75 5.10 2.28
N PRO A 558 42.02 4.69 2.03
CA PRO A 558 42.89 5.44 1.15
C PRO A 558 42.33 5.60 -0.28
N ALA A 559 41.67 4.57 -0.81
CA ALA A 559 41.02 4.64 -2.12
C ALA A 559 39.82 5.61 -2.10
N LEU A 560 39.05 5.61 -1.01
CA LEU A 560 37.94 6.53 -0.80
C LEU A 560 38.41 7.99 -0.68
N GLU A 561 39.51 8.25 0.03
CA GLU A 561 40.19 9.55 0.09
C GLU A 561 40.63 10.01 -1.30
N GLY A 562 41.29 9.13 -2.06
CA GLY A 562 41.70 9.39 -3.44
C GLY A 562 40.51 9.76 -4.32
N MET A 563 39.40 9.02 -4.24
CA MET A 563 38.18 9.33 -4.99
C MET A 563 37.63 10.73 -4.67
N VAL A 564 37.59 11.11 -3.38
CA VAL A 564 37.14 12.46 -2.97
C VAL A 564 38.12 13.54 -3.46
N GLN A 565 39.42 13.30 -3.40
CA GLN A 565 40.44 14.22 -3.93
C GLN A 565 40.31 14.42 -5.44
N LEU A 566 40.01 13.36 -6.21
CA LEU A 566 39.74 13.47 -7.65
C LEU A 566 38.47 14.31 -7.91
N GLY A 567 37.42 14.13 -7.11
CA GLY A 567 36.22 14.96 -7.15
C GLY A 567 36.51 16.44 -6.95
N ILE A 568 37.27 16.77 -5.91
CA ILE A 568 37.69 18.15 -5.61
C ILE A 568 38.53 18.72 -6.76
N SER A 569 39.53 17.99 -7.22
CA SER A 569 40.46 18.44 -8.26
C SER A 569 39.79 18.64 -9.62
N SER A 570 38.82 17.78 -9.96
CA SER A 570 38.01 17.90 -11.18
C SER A 570 36.81 18.82 -11.06
N GLN A 571 36.51 19.33 -9.86
CA GLN A 571 35.23 20.00 -9.54
C GLN A 571 34.01 19.16 -9.96
N THR A 572 34.09 17.85 -9.72
CA THR A 572 32.98 16.90 -9.85
C THR A 572 32.36 16.69 -8.48
N PRO A 573 31.07 17.01 -8.28
CA PRO A 573 30.42 16.80 -6.99
C PRO A 573 30.36 15.31 -6.63
N LEU A 574 30.94 14.94 -5.49
CA LEU A 574 30.90 13.58 -4.92
C LEU A 574 30.39 13.60 -3.46
N PRO A 575 29.20 14.16 -3.20
CA PRO A 575 28.72 14.36 -1.83
C PRO A 575 28.50 13.04 -1.07
N VAL A 576 28.06 11.97 -1.73
CA VAL A 576 27.77 10.69 -1.05
C VAL A 576 29.06 9.92 -0.73
N PHE A 577 30.06 9.94 -1.62
CA PHE A 577 31.41 9.44 -1.28
C PHE A 577 32.07 10.26 -0.16
N GLY A 578 31.93 11.60 -0.21
CA GLY A 578 32.38 12.48 0.87
C GLY A 578 31.70 12.14 2.21
N ALA A 579 30.38 11.93 2.22
CA ALA A 579 29.64 11.52 3.40
C ALA A 579 30.09 10.16 3.93
N ALA A 580 30.38 9.19 3.06
CA ALA A 580 30.92 7.90 3.47
C ALA A 580 32.25 8.07 4.22
N LEU A 581 33.18 8.84 3.66
CA LEU A 581 34.49 9.11 4.25
C LEU A 581 34.37 9.78 5.63
N GLN A 582 33.56 10.84 5.71
CA GLN A 582 33.34 11.54 6.97
C GLN A 582 32.69 10.65 8.02
N SER A 583 31.77 9.77 7.63
CA SER A 583 31.16 8.80 8.55
C SER A 583 32.21 7.89 9.16
N PHE A 584 33.16 7.39 8.36
CA PHE A 584 34.25 6.56 8.87
C PHE A 584 35.15 7.33 9.84
N TYR A 585 35.52 8.58 9.51
CA TYR A 585 36.30 9.41 10.42
C TYR A 585 35.59 9.66 11.75
N PHE A 586 34.29 9.96 11.73
CA PHE A 586 33.52 10.11 12.96
C PHE A 586 33.52 8.83 13.81
N MET A 587 33.35 7.66 13.19
CA MET A 587 33.36 6.37 13.89
C MET A 587 34.72 6.01 14.50
N THR A 588 35.82 6.53 13.93
CA THR A 588 37.20 6.19 14.33
C THR A 588 37.91 7.30 15.10
N THR A 589 37.21 8.39 15.42
CA THR A 589 37.73 9.50 16.22
C THR A 589 37.27 9.37 17.67
N ALA A 590 38.15 8.93 18.56
CA ALA A 590 37.83 8.77 19.98
C ALA A 590 37.50 10.09 20.69
N ASN A 591 38.21 11.17 20.34
CA ASN A 591 38.00 12.51 20.91
C ASN A 591 37.56 13.46 19.79
N SER A 592 36.25 13.66 19.66
CA SER A 592 35.69 14.54 18.63
C SER A 592 35.80 16.03 19.01
N ASN A 593 35.47 16.90 18.06
CA ASN A 593 35.37 18.35 18.28
C ASN A 593 34.08 18.77 19.03
N ALA A 594 33.26 17.82 19.51
CA ALA A 594 32.03 18.13 20.24
C ALA A 594 32.28 18.79 21.61
N ASN A 595 33.50 18.70 22.14
CA ASN A 595 33.91 19.46 23.33
C ASN A 595 33.78 20.98 23.12
N MET A 596 34.12 21.50 21.93
CA MET A 596 33.94 22.91 21.59
C MET A 596 32.46 23.28 21.51
N ILE A 597 31.63 22.41 20.91
CA ILE A 597 30.17 22.62 20.85
C ILE A 597 29.59 22.68 22.27
N GLN A 598 29.99 21.75 23.16
CA GLN A 598 29.57 21.75 24.55
C GLN A 598 30.00 23.00 25.30
N ALA A 599 31.26 23.44 25.13
CA ALA A 599 31.76 24.67 25.75
C ALA A 599 30.99 25.90 25.27
N GLN A 600 30.71 26.02 23.96
CA GLN A 600 29.90 27.11 23.41
C GLN A 600 28.49 27.11 24.00
N ARG A 601 27.83 25.95 24.06
CA ARG A 601 26.48 25.81 24.64
C ARG A 601 26.43 26.21 26.12
N ASP A 602 27.45 25.84 26.89
CA ASP A 602 27.54 26.27 28.28
C ASP A 602 27.82 27.77 28.39
N PHE A 603 28.69 28.31 27.53
CA PHE A 603 29.04 29.73 27.48
C PHE A 603 27.82 30.63 27.27
N PHE A 604 27.06 30.44 26.18
CA PHE A 604 25.97 31.37 25.86
C PHE A 604 24.64 31.05 26.57
N GLY A 605 24.50 29.85 27.13
CA GLY A 605 23.20 29.31 27.54
C GLY A 605 23.19 28.53 28.86
N ALA A 606 24.31 28.46 29.58
CA ALA A 606 24.45 27.69 30.82
C ALA A 606 23.92 26.24 30.70
N HIS A 607 24.10 25.64 29.52
CA HIS A 607 23.57 24.32 29.20
C HIS A 607 24.29 23.17 29.90
N THR A 608 25.34 23.46 30.68
CA THR A 608 26.20 22.50 31.37
C THR A 608 26.93 21.53 30.42
N TYR A 609 27.95 20.85 30.94
CA TYR A 609 28.70 19.84 30.21
C TYR A 609 29.28 18.78 31.16
N GLN A 610 29.73 17.67 30.60
CA GLN A 610 30.41 16.60 31.34
C GLN A 610 31.92 16.68 31.10
N ARG A 611 32.72 16.18 32.04
CA ARG A 611 34.19 16.18 31.94
C ARG A 611 34.73 14.77 31.77
N ILE A 612 35.86 14.64 31.05
CA ILE A 612 36.55 13.37 30.82
C ILE A 612 37.18 12.78 32.09
N ASP A 613 37.43 13.62 33.10
CA ASP A 613 37.99 13.26 34.41
C ASP A 613 36.90 13.23 35.51
N GLY A 614 35.64 13.42 35.15
CA GLY A 614 34.49 13.40 36.07
C GLY A 614 33.68 12.11 35.97
N ASP A 615 32.78 11.91 36.93
CA ASP A 615 31.77 10.85 36.85
C ASP A 615 30.81 11.11 35.67
N SER A 616 30.45 10.06 34.93
CA SER A 616 29.62 10.13 33.71
C SER A 616 28.16 10.52 33.98
N THR A 617 27.79 10.72 35.24
CA THR A 617 26.48 11.25 35.65
C THR A 617 26.53 12.72 36.09
N SER A 618 27.74 13.27 36.28
CA SER A 618 27.94 14.63 36.79
C SER A 618 27.98 15.67 35.66
N PHE A 619 27.30 16.80 35.89
CA PHE A 619 27.28 17.95 34.99
C PHE A 619 27.91 19.18 35.67
N PHE A 620 28.64 19.95 34.89
CA PHE A 620 29.38 21.13 35.31
C PHE A 620 28.90 22.34 34.53
N HIS A 621 28.83 23.49 35.20
CA HIS A 621 28.65 24.79 34.58
C HIS A 621 29.90 25.63 34.89
N THR A 622 30.39 26.38 33.92
CA THR A 622 31.47 27.35 34.12
C THR A 622 30.93 28.77 33.97
N GLU A 623 31.31 29.66 34.89
CA GLU A 623 31.15 31.10 34.69
C GLU A 623 32.25 31.57 33.74
N TRP A 624 31.92 31.69 32.45
CA TRP A 624 32.90 31.95 31.39
C TRP A 624 33.31 33.42 31.28
N GLU A 625 32.46 34.34 31.71
CA GLU A 625 32.72 35.78 31.75
C GLU A 625 32.59 36.28 33.19
N SER A 626 33.51 37.14 33.62
CA SER A 626 33.35 37.91 34.84
C SER A 626 32.42 39.10 34.56
N HIS A 627 31.29 39.18 35.25
CA HIS A 627 30.44 40.37 35.24
C HIS A 627 31.06 41.45 36.15
N ASP A 628 32.04 42.19 35.63
CA ASP A 628 32.55 43.44 36.23
C ASP A 628 31.90 44.67 35.59
#